data_AF-A0AAW2QW90-F1
#
_entry.id   AF-A0AAW2QW90-F1
#
_cell.length_a   1.000
_cell.length_b   1.000
_cell.length_c   1.000
_cell.angle_alpha   90.00
_cell.angle_beta   90.00
_cell.angle_gamma   90.00
#
_symmetry.space_group_name_H-M   'P 1'
#
loop_
_entity.id
_entity.type
_entity.pdbx_description
1 polymer ?
#
loop_
_entity_poly.entity_id
_entity_poly.type
_entity_poly.pdbx_seq_one_letter_code
_entity_poly.pdbx_strand_id
1 'polypeptide(L)'
;MPPPNPVQCSQTGCKLYNSYGVWGDRKDCPVQAVVYPTTEEELRSAVANANKNHLKVKVVSRFSHTIPKLACPTNQSRAILISTEKYNTSIDVDVASMTVTADAGVGLRP
;
A
#
# COMPACT_ATOMS: atom_id res chain seq x y z
N MET A 1 -18.54 -2.27 9.69
CA MET A 1 -18.28 -1.30 8.59
C MET A 1 -16.80 -1.40 8.24
N PRO A 2 -16.41 -1.59 6.97
CA PRO A 2 -14.99 -1.62 6.60
C PRO A 2 -14.32 -0.28 6.97
N PRO A 3 -13.04 -0.28 7.36
CA PRO A 3 -12.32 0.95 7.61
C PRO A 3 -12.29 1.87 6.37
N PRO A 4 -12.16 3.19 6.55
CA PRO A 4 -11.94 4.10 5.42
C PRO A 4 -10.64 3.77 4.68
N ASN A 5 -10.50 4.27 3.45
CA ASN A 5 -9.25 4.13 2.70
C ASN A 5 -8.09 4.76 3.51
N PRO A 6 -6.98 4.04 3.73
CA PRO A 6 -5.87 4.51 4.53
C PRO A 6 -5.10 5.66 3.86
N VAL A 7 -5.20 5.83 2.55
CA VAL A 7 -4.60 6.95 1.84
C VAL A 7 -5.67 7.98 1.55
N GLN A 8 -5.50 9.18 2.11
CA GLN A 8 -6.41 10.31 1.88
C GLN A 8 -5.62 11.46 1.26
N CYS A 9 -6.00 11.85 0.05
CA CYS A 9 -5.33 12.89 -0.73
C CYS A 9 -6.18 14.15 -0.82
N SER A 10 -5.53 15.31 -0.77
CA SER A 10 -6.07 16.63 -1.03
C SER A 10 -5.24 17.32 -2.11
N GLN A 11 -5.59 18.57 -2.42
CA GLN A 11 -4.83 19.40 -3.38
C GLN A 11 -3.37 19.64 -2.95
N THR A 12 -3.06 19.50 -1.66
CA THR A 12 -1.72 19.78 -1.09
C THR A 12 -0.90 18.52 -0.80
N GLY A 13 -1.41 17.33 -1.14
CA GLY A 13 -0.71 16.06 -0.98
C GLY A 13 -1.56 14.98 -0.33
N CYS A 14 -0.93 13.87 0.06
CA CYS A 14 -1.61 12.72 0.64
C CYS A 14 -1.15 12.44 2.07
N LYS A 15 -2.03 11.87 2.88
CA LYS A 15 -1.73 11.37 4.23
C LYS A 15 -2.07 9.90 4.34
N LEU A 16 -1.20 9.15 5.01
CA LEU A 16 -1.39 7.74 5.34
C LEU A 16 -1.91 7.59 6.77
N TYR A 17 -3.04 6.90 6.87
CA TYR A 17 -3.71 6.51 8.10
C TYR A 17 -3.61 4.99 8.30
N ASN A 18 -3.84 4.59 9.54
CA ASN A 18 -3.95 3.20 9.96
C ASN A 18 -5.36 2.95 10.47
N SER A 19 -5.93 1.78 10.17
CA SER A 19 -7.30 1.47 10.60
C SER A 19 -7.45 1.24 12.10
N TYR A 20 -6.38 0.94 12.84
CA TYR A 20 -6.38 0.93 14.31
C TYR A 20 -6.44 2.33 14.92
N GLY A 21 -6.33 3.39 14.11
CA GLY A 21 -6.43 4.78 14.56
C GLY A 21 -5.08 5.51 14.61
N VAL A 22 -4.96 6.44 15.56
CA VAL A 22 -3.80 7.33 15.69
C VAL A 22 -2.54 6.52 16.04
N TRP A 23 -1.45 6.80 15.34
CA TRP A 23 -0.15 6.19 15.62
C TRP A 23 0.34 6.48 17.05
N GLY A 24 1.14 5.59 17.62
CA GLY A 24 1.69 5.77 18.98
C GLY A 24 2.53 7.05 19.16
N ASP A 25 3.16 7.54 18.07
CA ASP A 25 3.91 8.80 18.07
C ASP A 25 3.01 10.04 17.93
N ARG A 26 1.71 9.86 17.70
CA ARG A 26 0.70 10.89 17.42
C ARG A 26 1.05 11.83 16.26
N LYS A 27 1.97 11.44 15.38
CA LYS A 27 2.36 12.24 14.23
C LYS A 27 1.63 11.76 12.98
N ASP A 28 1.27 12.70 12.13
CA ASP A 28 0.80 12.41 10.78
C ASP A 28 1.87 11.67 9.97
N CYS A 29 1.43 11.03 8.89
CA CYS A 29 2.29 10.44 7.87
C CYS A 29 1.98 11.06 6.51
N PRO A 30 2.51 12.26 6.19
CA PRO A 30 2.37 12.81 4.86
C PRO A 30 3.20 11.98 3.87
N VAL A 31 2.68 11.81 2.67
CA VAL A 31 3.34 11.10 1.58
C VAL A 31 3.25 11.92 0.30
N GLN A 32 4.36 11.95 -0.43
CA GLN A 32 4.51 12.81 -1.61
C GLN A 32 3.66 12.34 -2.78
N ALA A 33 3.66 11.03 -3.04
CA ALA A 33 2.93 10.44 -4.14
C ALA A 33 2.52 8.99 -3.82
N VAL A 34 1.43 8.56 -4.45
CA VAL A 34 0.89 7.21 -4.31
C VAL A 34 0.57 6.66 -5.70
N VAL A 35 0.94 5.42 -5.94
CA VAL A 35 0.64 4.68 -7.17
C VAL A 35 -0.35 3.57 -6.84
N TYR A 36 -1.31 3.33 -7.74
CA TYR A 36 -2.37 2.34 -7.59
C TYR A 36 -2.33 1.34 -8.75
N PRO A 37 -1.34 0.45 -8.79
CA PRO A 37 -1.22 -0.53 -9.86
C PRO A 37 -2.44 -1.46 -9.87
N THR A 38 -2.82 -1.87 -11.07
CA THR A 38 -3.86 -2.84 -11.38
C THR A 38 -3.27 -4.10 -12.02
N THR A 39 -2.04 -4.03 -12.53
CA THR A 39 -1.30 -5.17 -13.11
C THR A 39 0.11 -5.29 -12.54
N GLU A 40 0.76 -6.44 -12.78
CA GLU A 40 2.15 -6.67 -12.38
C GLU A 40 3.12 -5.75 -13.14
N GLU A 41 2.86 -5.46 -14.42
CA GLU A 41 3.66 -4.54 -15.22
C GLU A 41 3.64 -3.12 -14.65
N GLU A 42 2.47 -2.65 -14.23
CA GLU A 42 2.32 -1.35 -13.58
C GLU A 42 3.09 -1.30 -12.25
N LEU A 43 3.00 -2.36 -11.44
CA LEU A 43 3.74 -2.51 -10.19
C LEU A 43 5.26 -2.48 -10.46
N ARG A 44 5.76 -3.28 -11.41
CA ARG A 44 7.18 -3.33 -11.78
C ARG A 44 7.66 -1.99 -12.32
N SER A 45 6.88 -1.33 -13.16
CA SER A 45 7.19 0.00 -13.69
C SER A 45 7.28 1.05 -12.57
N ALA A 46 6.37 1.03 -11.60
CA ALA A 46 6.40 1.92 -10.44
C ALA A 46 7.67 1.73 -9.61
N VAL A 47 8.07 0.48 -9.36
CA VAL A 47 9.31 0.16 -8.64
C VAL A 47 10.55 0.59 -9.43
N ALA A 48 10.59 0.32 -10.73
CA ALA A 48 11.70 0.72 -11.60
C ALA A 48 11.86 2.25 -11.66
N ASN A 49 10.75 2.98 -11.77
CA ASN A 49 10.75 4.45 -11.76
C ASN A 49 11.21 4.99 -10.40
N ALA A 50 10.75 4.42 -9.29
CA ALA A 50 11.21 4.80 -7.96
C ALA A 50 12.73 4.60 -7.81
N ASN A 51 13.25 3.45 -8.25
CA ASN A 51 14.67 3.15 -8.22
C ASN A 51 15.49 4.14 -9.06
N LYS A 52 15.06 4.41 -10.31
CA LYS A 52 15.70 5.38 -11.20
C LYS A 52 15.80 6.78 -10.58
N ASN A 53 14.83 7.17 -9.77
CA ASN A 53 14.78 8.48 -9.09
C ASN A 53 15.31 8.43 -7.65
N HIS A 54 15.91 7.32 -7.21
CA HIS A 54 16.41 7.11 -5.85
C HIS A 54 15.35 7.36 -4.75
N LEU A 55 14.09 7.04 -5.03
CA LEU A 55 12.98 7.14 -4.10
C LEU A 55 12.82 5.84 -3.31
N LYS A 56 12.53 5.96 -2.00
CA LYS A 56 12.15 4.81 -1.19
C LYS A 56 10.71 4.40 -1.52
N VAL A 57 10.42 3.11 -1.41
CA VAL A 57 9.09 2.55 -1.67
C VAL A 57 8.54 1.95 -0.39
N LYS A 58 7.27 2.25 -0.10
CA LYS A 58 6.50 1.57 0.94
C LYS A 58 5.22 1.02 0.32
N VAL A 59 4.88 -0.20 0.70
CA VAL A 59 3.65 -0.86 0.25
C VAL A 59 2.55 -0.64 1.29
N VAL A 60 1.35 -0.33 0.84
CA VAL A 60 0.17 -0.17 1.69
C VAL A 60 -0.97 -1.03 1.15
N SER A 61 -1.57 -1.84 2.02
CA SER A 61 -2.76 -2.63 1.67
C SER A 61 -4.03 -1.78 1.77
N ARG A 62 -5.16 -2.31 1.28
CA ARG A 62 -6.47 -1.65 1.28
C ARG A 62 -6.90 -1.05 2.63
N PHE A 63 -6.43 -1.61 3.75
CA PHE A 63 -6.81 -1.15 5.09
C PHE A 63 -5.62 -0.74 5.98
N SER A 64 -4.36 -0.99 5.58
CA SER A 64 -3.17 -0.55 6.34
C SER A 64 -3.26 -0.88 7.85
N HIS A 65 -3.65 -2.12 8.18
CA HIS A 65 -3.70 -2.59 9.56
C HIS A 65 -2.28 -2.76 10.09
N THR A 66 -1.79 -1.78 10.86
CA THR A 66 -0.45 -1.86 11.41
C THR A 66 -0.35 -1.06 12.70
N ILE A 67 0.21 -1.68 13.75
CA ILE A 67 0.44 -1.01 15.04
C ILE A 67 1.70 -0.16 14.96
N PRO A 68 2.86 -0.66 14.48
CA PRO A 68 4.00 0.18 14.25
C PRO A 68 3.83 0.96 12.95
N LYS A 69 4.44 2.15 12.86
CA LYS A 69 4.32 3.07 11.73
C LYS A 69 5.19 2.64 10.52
N LEU A 70 5.14 1.35 10.15
CA LEU A 70 6.04 0.72 9.16
C LEU A 70 5.80 1.16 7.71
N ALA A 71 4.54 1.34 7.35
CA ALA A 71 4.13 1.79 6.03
C ALA A 71 4.44 3.28 5.80
N CYS A 72 4.70 4.04 6.87
CA CYS A 72 5.12 5.42 6.74
C CYS A 72 6.61 5.51 6.35
N PRO A 73 6.97 6.27 5.31
CA PRO A 73 8.37 6.52 5.00
C PRO A 73 9.07 7.38 6.07
N THR A 74 10.32 7.05 6.40
CA THR A 74 11.16 7.86 7.30
C THR A 74 11.49 9.22 6.69
N ASN A 75 11.82 9.25 5.39
CA ASN A 75 12.01 10.47 4.62
C ASN A 75 10.85 10.64 3.63
N GLN A 76 9.86 11.43 4.05
CA GLN A 76 8.58 11.62 3.34
C GLN A 76 8.75 12.33 1.99
N SER A 77 9.79 13.16 1.85
CA SER A 77 10.08 13.93 0.63
C SER A 77 10.81 13.13 -0.44
N ARG A 78 11.29 11.92 -0.13
CA ARG A 78 11.95 11.02 -1.08
C ARG A 78 11.39 9.60 -1.02
N ALA A 79 10.07 9.51 -0.95
CA ALA A 79 9.39 8.23 -0.92
C ALA A 79 8.03 8.27 -1.61
N ILE A 80 7.67 7.14 -2.19
CA ILE A 80 6.34 6.90 -2.76
C ILE A 80 5.66 5.75 -2.03
N LEU A 81 4.32 5.77 -2.03
CA LEU A 81 3.53 4.60 -1.67
C LEU A 81 3.12 3.83 -2.93
N ILE A 82 3.12 2.51 -2.83
CA ILE A 82 2.42 1.63 -3.75
C ILE A 82 1.25 1.03 -2.99
N SER A 83 0.03 1.40 -3.38
CA SER A 83 -1.20 0.86 -2.80
C SER A 83 -1.63 -0.38 -3.57
N THR A 84 -1.74 -1.51 -2.88
CA THR A 84 -2.25 -2.76 -3.49
C THR A 84 -3.77 -2.82 -3.52
N GLU A 85 -4.48 -1.74 -3.19
CA GLU A 85 -5.95 -1.78 -3.09
C GLU A 85 -6.68 -2.13 -4.39
N LYS A 86 -6.02 -1.94 -5.55
CA LYS A 86 -6.53 -2.28 -6.88
C LYS A 86 -5.80 -3.46 -7.54
N TYR A 87 -4.76 -3.98 -6.90
CA TYR A 87 -4.01 -5.16 -7.34
C TYR A 87 -4.49 -6.37 -6.53
N ASN A 88 -5.74 -6.77 -6.80
CA ASN A 88 -6.50 -7.69 -5.94
C ASN A 88 -7.51 -8.55 -6.72
N THR A 89 -7.27 -8.79 -8.00
CA THR A 89 -8.23 -9.46 -8.90
C THR A 89 -7.91 -10.93 -9.12
N SER A 90 -6.64 -11.32 -9.03
CA SER A 90 -6.20 -12.68 -9.36
C SER A 90 -6.19 -13.56 -8.12
N ILE A 91 -6.94 -14.67 -8.19
CA ILE A 91 -6.93 -15.78 -7.23
C ILE A 91 -6.98 -17.06 -8.06
N ASP A 92 -5.94 -17.87 -7.96
CA ASP A 92 -5.80 -19.16 -8.62
C ASP A 92 -5.73 -20.26 -7.56
N VAL A 93 -6.55 -21.29 -7.72
CA VAL A 93 -6.70 -22.38 -6.75
C VAL A 93 -6.34 -23.69 -7.42
N ASP A 94 -5.19 -24.25 -7.03
CA ASP A 94 -4.78 -25.57 -7.47
C ASP A 94 -5.18 -26.60 -6.40
N VAL A 95 -6.26 -27.32 -6.70
CA VAL A 95 -6.82 -28.35 -5.82
C VAL A 95 -5.92 -29.58 -5.74
N ALA A 96 -5.18 -29.90 -6.81
CA ALA A 96 -4.32 -31.08 -6.83
C ALA A 96 -3.08 -30.89 -5.94
N SER A 97 -2.49 -29.69 -5.97
CA SER A 97 -1.36 -29.34 -5.09
C SER A 97 -1.77 -28.76 -3.74
N MET A 98 -3.07 -28.50 -3.52
CA MET A 98 -3.61 -27.83 -2.34
C MET A 98 -2.99 -26.44 -2.10
N THR A 99 -2.76 -25.69 -3.18
CA THR A 99 -2.17 -24.34 -3.11
C THR A 99 -3.12 -23.26 -3.63
N VAL A 100 -2.92 -22.04 -3.16
CA VAL A 100 -3.60 -20.84 -3.65
C VAL A 100 -2.55 -19.79 -3.98
N THR A 101 -2.59 -19.29 -5.21
CA THR A 101 -1.81 -18.12 -5.64
C THR A 101 -2.75 -16.94 -5.73
N ALA A 102 -2.41 -15.81 -5.11
CA ALA A 102 -3.26 -14.63 -5.10
C ALA A 102 -2.44 -13.35 -5.19
N ASP A 103 -3.05 -12.30 -5.75
CA ASP A 103 -2.44 -10.97 -5.75
C ASP A 103 -2.23 -10.46 -4.32
N ALA A 104 -1.17 -9.69 -4.12
CA ALA A 104 -0.81 -9.16 -2.80
C ALA A 104 -1.86 -8.22 -2.17
N GLY A 105 -2.82 -7.71 -2.95
CA GLY A 105 -3.93 -6.89 -2.47
C GLY A 105 -5.21 -7.67 -2.12
N VAL A 106 -5.26 -8.98 -2.39
CA VAL A 106 -6.41 -9.82 -2.04
C VAL A 106 -6.58 -9.86 -0.53
N GLY A 107 -7.77 -9.48 -0.06
CA GLY A 107 -8.11 -9.48 1.35
C GLY A 107 -8.45 -10.88 1.83
N LEU A 108 -7.87 -11.28 2.96
CA LEU A 108 -8.30 -12.47 3.69
C LEU A 108 -9.51 -12.12 4.56
N ARG A 109 -10.56 -12.93 4.48
CA ARG A 109 -11.71 -12.81 5.39
C ARG A 109 -11.42 -13.62 6.66
N PRO A 110 -11.53 -13.02 7.86
CA PRO A 110 -11.43 -13.75 9.12
C PRO A 110 -12.64 -14.64 9.36
#